data_AF-A0A172YXR3-F1
#
_entry.id   AF-A0A172YXR3-F1
#
_cell.length_a   1.000
_cell.length_b   1.000
_cell.length_c   1.000
_cell.angle_alpha   90.00
_cell.angle_beta   90.00
_cell.angle_gamma   90.00
#
_symmetry.space_group_name_H-M   'P 1'
#
loop_
_entity.id
_entity.type
_entity.pdbx_description
1 polymer ?
#
loop_
_entity_poly.entity_id
_entity_poly.type
_entity_poly.pdbx_seq_one_letter_code
_entity_poly.pdbx_strand_id
1 'polypeptide(L)'
;MKAGNRIRVSTYIMGYESGFEDFTVEEFRYCLGIFKSDQHRTAGNFTPLCELYERGPESENDYIPNYGSYVTNLVQGWSDLPA
;
A
#
# COMPACT_ATOMS: atom_id res chain seq x y z
N MET A 1 -9.90 -2.10 8.89
CA MET A 1 -9.85 -2.69 7.53
C MET A 1 -10.10 -4.19 7.61
N LYS A 2 -10.79 -4.77 6.63
CA LYS A 2 -11.01 -6.21 6.45
C LYS A 2 -11.10 -6.57 4.97
N ALA A 3 -10.98 -7.86 4.64
CA ALA A 3 -11.26 -8.34 3.29
C ALA A 3 -12.67 -7.94 2.83
N GLY A 4 -12.80 -7.59 1.55
CA GLY A 4 -14.01 -7.05 0.93
C GLY A 4 -14.18 -5.53 1.05
N ASN A 5 -13.36 -4.82 1.84
CA ASN A 5 -13.38 -3.35 1.83
C ASN A 5 -12.84 -2.82 0.50
N ARG A 6 -13.41 -1.71 0.01
CA ARG A 6 -12.91 -1.00 -1.16
C ARG A 6 -11.94 0.09 -0.71
N ILE A 7 -10.80 0.16 -1.38
CA ILE A 7 -9.78 1.19 -1.14
C ILE A 7 -9.40 1.84 -2.45
N ARG A 8 -8.99 3.10 -2.37
CA ARG A 8 -8.40 3.84 -3.49
C ARG A 8 -6.91 4.04 -3.23
N VAL A 9 -6.08 3.68 -4.19
CA VAL A 9 -4.62 3.77 -4.10
C VAL A 9 -4.09 4.70 -5.20
N SER A 10 -3.13 5.55 -4.85
CA SER A 10 -2.43 6.40 -5.82
C SER A 10 -1.57 5.57 -6.78
N THR A 11 -1.56 5.97 -8.04
CA THR A 11 -0.71 5.40 -9.10
C THR A 11 0.39 6.40 -9.45
N TYR A 12 1.58 5.88 -9.75
CA TYR A 12 2.75 6.72 -10.01
C TYR A 12 3.37 6.37 -11.37
N ILE A 13 3.71 7.39 -12.14
CA ILE A 13 4.49 7.27 -13.37
C ILE A 13 5.78 8.07 -13.17
N MET A 14 6.92 7.40 -13.32
CA MET A 14 8.25 8.01 -13.11
C MET A 14 8.42 8.70 -11.74
N GLY A 15 7.77 8.17 -10.69
CA GLY A 15 7.81 8.72 -9.33
C GLY A 15 6.85 9.87 -9.07
N TYR A 16 6.07 10.30 -10.07
CA TYR A 16 5.04 11.33 -9.92
C TYR A 16 3.66 10.69 -9.85
N GLU A 17 2.82 11.17 -8.94
CA GLU A 17 1.42 10.77 -8.87
C GLU A 17 0.73 11.08 -10.20
N SER A 18 0.15 10.05 -10.83
CA SER A 18 -0.47 10.14 -12.14
C SER A 18 -1.99 9.95 -12.09
N GLY A 19 -2.53 9.46 -10.97
CA GLY A 19 -3.96 9.19 -10.83
C GLY A 19 -4.23 8.22 -9.69
N PHE A 20 -5.45 7.70 -9.65
CA PHE A 20 -5.91 6.78 -8.61
C PHE A 20 -6.61 5.57 -9.20
N GLU A 21 -6.46 4.42 -8.55
CA GLU A 21 -7.16 3.19 -8.90
C GLU A 21 -7.88 2.61 -7.67
N ASP A 22 -9.06 2.04 -7.92
CA ASP A 22 -9.89 1.44 -6.88
C ASP A 22 -9.66 -0.07 -6.84
N PHE A 23 -9.40 -0.60 -5.65
CA PHE A 23 -9.18 -2.02 -5.43
C PHE A 23 -10.09 -2.56 -4.33
N THR A 24 -10.30 -3.87 -4.34
CA THR A 24 -10.93 -4.58 -3.23
C THR A 24 -9.84 -5.24 -2.40
N VAL A 25 -9.86 -5.02 -1.09
CA VAL A 25 -8.95 -5.67 -0.15
C VAL A 25 -9.29 -7.15 -0.10
N GLU A 26 -8.27 -7.99 -0.21
CA GLU A 26 -8.38 -9.42 -0.21
C GLU A 26 -7.43 -10.05 0.81
N GLU A 27 -7.74 -11.27 1.22
CA GLU A 27 -6.84 -12.09 2.02
C GLU A 27 -6.13 -13.09 1.12
N PHE A 28 -4.80 -13.07 1.15
CA PHE A 28 -3.97 -14.03 0.43
C PHE A 28 -2.82 -14.49 1.34
N ARG A 29 -2.71 -15.82 1.54
CA ARG A 29 -1.69 -16.45 2.40
C ARG A 29 -1.60 -15.81 3.80
N TYR A 30 -2.76 -15.57 4.42
CA TYR A 30 -2.89 -14.94 5.75
C TYR A 30 -2.43 -13.48 5.83
N CYS A 31 -2.35 -12.77 4.70
CA CYS A 31 -2.06 -11.34 4.63
C CYS A 31 -3.20 -10.58 3.94
N LEU A 32 -3.51 -9.37 4.45
CA LEU A 32 -4.42 -8.43 3.78
C LEU A 32 -3.66 -7.56 2.78
N GLY A 33 -4.29 -7.27 1.65
CA GLY A 33 -3.66 -6.55 0.55
C GLY A 33 -4.54 -6.53 -0.69
N ILE A 34 -3.93 -6.26 -1.84
CA ILE A 34 -4.62 -6.13 -3.13
C ILE A 34 -3.89 -6.86 -4.24
N PHE A 35 -4.66 -7.30 -5.24
CA PHE A 35 -4.15 -7.64 -6.55
C PHE A 35 -4.40 -6.49 -7.50
N LYS A 36 -3.34 -5.99 -8.15
CA LYS A 36 -3.45 -4.85 -9.08
C LYS A 36 -4.12 -5.22 -10.41
N SER A 37 -4.15 -6.50 -10.78
CA SER A 37 -4.86 -7.01 -11.96
C SER A 37 -5.06 -8.53 -11.87
N ASP A 38 -5.88 -9.09 -12.77
CA ASP A 38 -6.07 -10.55 -12.86
C ASP A 38 -4.79 -11.31 -13.24
N GLN A 39 -3.89 -10.67 -14.00
CA GLN A 39 -2.58 -11.22 -14.31
C GLN A 39 -1.71 -11.32 -13.05
N HIS A 40 -1.75 -10.30 -12.18
CA HIS A 40 -1.07 -10.34 -10.88
C HIS A 40 -1.60 -11.47 -10.00
N ARG A 41 -2.93 -11.68 -9.97
CA ARG A 41 -3.53 -12.82 -9.27
C ARG A 41 -3.00 -14.15 -9.82
N THR A 42 -3.00 -14.31 -11.14
CA THR A 42 -2.56 -15.54 -11.80
C THR A 42 -1.08 -15.83 -11.51
N ALA A 43 -0.25 -14.79 -11.48
CA ALA A 43 1.17 -14.88 -11.14
C ALA A 43 1.44 -15.00 -9.63
N GLY A 44 0.43 -14.84 -8.78
CA GLY A 44 0.59 -14.78 -7.32
C GLY A 44 1.34 -13.53 -6.83
N ASN A 45 1.37 -12.46 -7.64
CA ASN A 45 1.97 -11.18 -7.28
C ASN A 45 0.96 -10.35 -6.47
N PHE A 46 1.08 -10.41 -5.16
CA PHE A 46 0.18 -9.77 -4.21
C PHE A 46 0.88 -8.57 -3.58
N THR A 47 0.19 -7.44 -3.47
CA THR A 47 0.71 -6.26 -2.76
C THR A 47 0.07 -6.19 -1.36
N PRO A 48 0.80 -6.52 -0.29
CA PRO A 48 0.30 -6.43 1.08
C PRO A 48 0.02 -4.98 1.47
N LEU A 49 -0.94 -4.75 2.38
CA LEU A 49 -1.26 -3.40 2.87
C LEU A 49 -0.05 -2.69 3.52
N CYS A 50 0.87 -3.43 4.15
CA CYS A 50 2.06 -2.84 4.77
C CYS A 50 3.02 -2.20 3.76
N GLU A 51 2.96 -2.57 2.47
CA GLU A 51 3.76 -1.95 1.41
C GLU A 51 3.13 -0.67 0.84
N LEU A 52 1.86 -0.40 1.18
CA LEU A 52 1.13 0.77 0.71
C LEU A 52 1.21 1.96 1.68
N TYR A 53 2.05 1.87 2.72
CA TYR A 53 2.32 3.00 3.60
C TYR A 53 3.27 3.98 2.92
N GLU A 54 3.00 5.27 3.08
CA GLU A 54 3.78 6.35 2.46
C GLU A 54 4.17 7.43 3.46
N ARG A 55 5.00 8.37 3.02
CA ARG A 55 5.54 9.43 3.87
C ARG A 55 4.45 10.44 4.16
N GLY A 56 4.12 10.63 5.43
CA GLY A 56 3.24 11.68 5.88
C GLY A 56 3.94 13.02 6.04
N PRO A 57 3.20 14.09 6.37
CA PRO A 57 3.77 15.42 6.65
C PRO A 57 4.80 15.43 7.79
N GLU A 58 4.67 14.51 8.74
CA GLU A 58 5.54 14.36 9.92
C GLU A 58 6.55 13.21 9.77
N SER A 59 6.71 12.67 8.55
CA SER A 59 7.68 11.61 8.28
C SER A 59 9.08 12.17 8.09
N GLU A 60 10.03 11.64 8.84
CA GLU A 60 11.44 12.02 8.78
C GLU A 60 12.32 10.81 8.42
N ASN A 61 13.53 11.07 7.92
CA ASN A 61 14.56 10.04 7.82
C ASN A 61 15.28 9.95 9.16
N ASP A 62 15.36 8.75 9.72
CA ASP A 62 16.10 8.51 10.97
C ASP A 62 16.96 7.24 10.85
N TYR A 63 17.78 6.97 11.86
CA TYR A 63 18.74 5.87 11.87
C TYR A 63 18.81 5.17 13.23
N ILE A 64 18.68 3.84 13.22
CA ILE A 64 18.94 3.00 14.39
C ILE A 64 20.26 2.24 14.17
N PRO A 65 21.24 2.36 15.09
CA PRO A 65 22.48 1.58 15.02
C PRO A 65 22.20 0.09 14.86
N ASN A 66 22.90 -0.55 13.93
CA ASN A 66 22.74 -1.97 13.53
C ASN A 66 21.43 -2.35 12.83
N TYR A 67 20.47 -1.44 12.67
CA TYR A 67 19.22 -1.69 11.93
C TYR A 67 19.19 -0.93 10.59
N GLY A 68 19.84 0.23 10.53
CA GLY A 68 19.94 1.04 9.31
C GLY A 68 19.02 2.26 9.33
N SER A 69 18.96 2.94 8.17
CA SER A 69 18.07 4.08 7.95
C SER A 69 16.63 3.63 7.79
N TYR A 70 15.70 4.40 8.33
CA TYR A 70 14.27 4.14 8.22
C TYR A 70 13.49 5.46 8.11
N VAL A 71 12.20 5.37 7.77
CA VAL A 71 11.30 6.52 7.72
C VAL A 71 10.34 6.45 8.89
N THR A 72 10.24 7.53 9.66
CA THR A 72 9.34 7.63 10.80
C THR A 72 7.91 7.96 10.35
N ASN A 73 6.93 7.66 11.20
CA ASN A 73 5.54 8.14 11.08
C ASN A 73 4.90 7.90 9.70
N LEU A 74 5.17 6.75 9.07
CA LEU A 74 4.51 6.41 7.80
C LEU A 74 2.99 6.37 8.01
N VAL A 75 2.27 6.89 7.04
CA VAL A 75 0.80 6.97 7.04
C VAL A 75 0.22 6.05 5.99
N GLN A 76 -1.05 5.70 6.14
CA GLN A 76 -1.76 4.90 5.13
C GLN A 76 -1.74 5.64 3.78
N GLY A 77 -1.30 4.97 2.72
CA GLY A 77 -1.26 5.54 1.36
C GLY A 77 -2.48 5.20 0.51
N TRP A 78 -3.59 4.92 1.16
CA TRP A 78 -4.85 4.62 0.51
C TRP A 78 -6.00 5.33 1.22
N SER A 79 -7.08 5.56 0.47
CA SER A 79 -8.34 6.08 1.01
C SER A 79 -9.36 4.95 1.13
N ASP A 80 -10.03 4.86 2.27
CA ASP A 80 -11.18 3.98 2.45
C ASP A 80 -12.36 4.50 1.64
N LEU A 81 -12.96 3.63 0.81
CA LEU A 81 -14.18 3.94 0.08
C LEU A 81 -15.40 3.37 0.82
N PRO A 82 -16.54 4.09 0.86
CA PRO A 82 -17.76 3.58 1.44
C PRO A 82 -18.22 2.30 0.71
N ALA A 83 -18.82 1.40 1.49
CA ALA A 83 -19.32 0.10 1.02
C ALA A 83 -20.58 0.24 0.17
#